data_AF-A0A539DJN9-F1
#
_entry.id   AF-A0A539DJN9-F1
#
_cell.length_a   1.000
_cell.length_b   1.000
_cell.length_c   1.000
_cell.angle_alpha   90.00
_cell.angle_beta   90.00
_cell.angle_gamma   90.00
#
_symmetry.space_group_name_H-M   'P 1'
#
loop_
_entity.id
_entity.type
_entity.pdbx_description
1 polymer ?
#
loop_
_entity_poly.entity_id
_entity_poly.type
_entity_poly.pdbx_seq_one_letter_code
_entity_poly.pdbx_strand_id
1 'polypeptide(L)'
;MQSPFIDYAPQYDNVIGELDDRGHEIGFHFHEDAHLGRNSAALSVKRWTTVIAEQIDKIEALGVGRVRQWSGGNLYSHMLEVAAATGLDVKSDWKDPATQSIDPRLRKTTPWRPAGSPNGTDVALFAQHDPNGAMVFLPPGISDPFGSVSDEVYASSDPAAALKAYWSDGLAGSLSSAAQNPTLTHTFHITLHPGELQQHGLGGDTTLDSWLSRDIDPLFVAGAVRWGTYSQIADAYIAAGR
;
A
#
# COMPACT_ATOMS: atom_id res chain seq x y z
N MET A 1 -0.98 -22.77 0.11
CA MET A 1 -1.83 -21.96 1.00
C MET A 1 -0.90 -20.97 1.68
N GLN A 2 -1.10 -19.67 1.48
CA GLN A 2 -0.33 -18.66 2.21
C GLN A 2 -0.73 -18.73 3.68
N SER A 3 0.25 -18.68 4.59
CA SER A 3 -0.01 -18.58 6.03
C SER A 3 0.33 -17.17 6.50
N PRO A 4 -0.45 -16.58 7.41
CA PRO A 4 -0.17 -15.23 7.88
C PRO A 4 1.17 -15.18 8.62
N PHE A 5 2.08 -14.30 8.19
CA PHE A 5 3.40 -14.19 8.82
C PHE A 5 3.30 -13.87 10.32
N ILE A 6 2.31 -13.05 10.70
CA ILE A 6 2.13 -12.60 12.09
C ILE A 6 1.87 -13.75 13.07
N ASP A 7 1.34 -14.88 12.61
CA ASP A 7 1.13 -16.07 13.46
C ASP A 7 2.47 -16.76 13.83
N TYR A 8 3.52 -16.50 13.06
CA TYR A 8 4.86 -17.07 13.26
C TYR A 8 5.89 -16.03 13.73
N ALA A 9 5.61 -14.73 13.54
CA ALA A 9 6.51 -13.64 13.92
C ALA A 9 7.06 -13.75 15.35
N PRO A 10 6.27 -14.14 16.39
CA PRO A 10 6.79 -14.31 17.75
C PRO A 10 7.87 -15.40 17.92
N GLN A 11 8.07 -16.26 16.91
CA GLN A 11 9.06 -17.34 16.93
C GLN A 11 10.44 -16.91 16.41
N TYR A 12 10.54 -15.69 15.88
CA TYR A 12 11.77 -15.12 15.32
C TYR A 12 12.23 -13.92 16.17
N ASP A 13 13.42 -13.39 15.86
CA ASP A 13 13.86 -12.09 16.39
C ASP A 13 12.79 -11.03 16.08
N ASN A 14 12.60 -10.07 17.00
CA ASN A 14 11.52 -9.08 16.93
C ASN A 14 11.78 -7.98 15.88
N VAL A 15 11.99 -8.39 14.63
CA VAL A 15 12.26 -7.50 13.50
C VAL A 15 11.12 -6.50 13.28
N ILE A 16 9.88 -6.87 13.58
CA ILE A 16 8.71 -5.97 13.43
C ILE A 16 8.82 -4.82 14.43
N GLY A 17 9.02 -5.11 15.72
CA GLY A 17 9.21 -4.06 16.73
C GLY A 17 10.46 -3.22 16.46
N GLU A 18 11.56 -3.84 16.02
CA GLU A 18 12.79 -3.11 15.66
C GLU A 18 12.60 -2.13 14.49
N LEU A 19 11.74 -2.47 13.52
CA LEU A 19 11.41 -1.56 12.42
C LEU A 19 10.59 -0.36 12.92
N ASP A 20 9.62 -0.60 13.81
CA ASP A 20 8.84 0.47 14.45
C ASP A 20 9.74 1.41 15.28
N ASP A 21 10.66 0.85 16.07
CA ASP A 21 11.65 1.61 16.86
C ASP A 21 12.57 2.49 15.98
N ARG A 22 12.79 2.09 14.73
CA ARG A 22 13.57 2.86 13.74
C ARG A 22 12.72 3.91 13.01
N GLY A 23 11.43 4.02 13.33
CA GLY A 23 10.50 4.97 12.75
C GLY A 23 9.84 4.52 11.46
N HIS A 24 9.91 3.23 11.10
CA HIS A 24 9.10 2.69 10.01
C HIS A 24 7.65 2.52 10.47
N GLU A 25 6.69 2.81 9.60
CA GLU A 25 5.30 2.45 9.87
C GLU A 25 5.07 0.97 9.60
N ILE A 26 4.49 0.27 10.57
CA ILE A 26 4.02 -1.09 10.40
C ILE A 26 2.54 -1.07 10.04
N GLY A 27 2.26 -1.50 8.81
CA GLY A 27 0.92 -1.60 8.25
C GLY A 27 0.30 -3.00 8.38
N PHE A 28 -1.01 -3.07 8.14
CA PHE A 28 -1.74 -4.32 8.06
C PHE A 28 -1.78 -4.84 6.61
N HIS A 29 -1.49 -6.13 6.42
CA HIS A 29 -1.65 -6.80 5.13
C HIS A 29 -2.40 -8.11 5.30
N PHE A 30 -3.54 -8.26 4.61
CA PHE A 30 -4.50 -9.31 4.90
C PHE A 30 -4.96 -10.06 3.65
N HIS A 31 -4.73 -11.37 3.67
CA HIS A 31 -5.23 -12.29 2.67
C HIS A 31 -6.46 -13.01 3.23
N GLU A 32 -7.67 -12.61 2.79
CA GLU A 32 -8.92 -13.10 3.38
C GLU A 32 -9.03 -14.63 3.48
N ASP A 33 -8.65 -15.35 2.43
CA ASP A 33 -8.73 -16.82 2.42
C ASP A 33 -7.84 -17.49 3.47
N ALA A 34 -6.73 -16.85 3.87
CA ALA A 34 -5.81 -17.37 4.87
C ALA A 34 -6.38 -17.29 6.29
N HIS A 35 -7.27 -16.33 6.56
CA HIS A 35 -7.80 -16.06 7.90
C HIS A 35 -9.28 -16.41 8.07
N LEU A 36 -10.08 -16.16 7.03
CA LEU A 36 -11.53 -16.31 7.04
C LEU A 36 -11.97 -17.60 6.34
N GLY A 37 -11.06 -18.24 5.60
CA GLY A 37 -11.34 -19.42 4.80
C GLY A 37 -12.12 -19.09 3.53
N ARG A 38 -12.54 -20.15 2.83
CA ARG A 38 -13.30 -20.04 1.58
C ARG A 38 -14.64 -19.33 1.81
N ASN A 39 -15.10 -18.59 0.80
CA ASN A 39 -16.35 -17.83 0.82
C ASN A 39 -16.38 -16.73 1.89
N SER A 40 -15.23 -16.12 2.19
CA SER A 40 -15.10 -14.98 3.11
C SER A 40 -16.09 -13.85 2.82
N ALA A 41 -16.44 -13.63 1.54
CA ALA A 41 -17.43 -12.64 1.11
C ALA A 41 -18.86 -12.87 1.66
N ALA A 42 -19.21 -14.10 2.06
CA ALA A 42 -20.51 -14.42 2.64
C ALA A 42 -20.55 -14.22 4.18
N LEU A 43 -19.40 -13.96 4.81
CA LEU A 43 -19.32 -13.73 6.25
C LEU A 43 -19.86 -12.35 6.61
N SER A 44 -20.31 -12.19 7.85
CA SER A 44 -20.81 -10.92 8.37
C SER A 44 -19.68 -9.93 8.66
N VAL A 45 -20.02 -8.64 8.65
CA VAL A 45 -19.12 -7.56 9.09
C VAL A 45 -18.53 -7.88 10.45
N LYS A 46 -19.34 -8.30 11.42
CA LYS A 46 -18.88 -8.69 12.76
C LYS A 46 -17.77 -9.75 12.71
N ARG A 47 -17.90 -10.78 11.87
CA ARG A 47 -16.88 -11.83 11.78
C ARG A 47 -15.58 -11.29 11.19
N TRP A 48 -15.67 -10.47 10.13
CA TRP A 48 -14.53 -9.78 9.55
C TRP A 48 -13.83 -8.86 10.56
N THR A 49 -14.59 -8.01 11.26
CA THR A 49 -14.07 -7.10 12.29
C THR A 49 -13.34 -7.85 13.40
N THR A 50 -13.93 -8.94 13.93
CA THR A 50 -13.28 -9.76 14.95
C THR A 50 -11.94 -10.33 14.46
N VAL A 51 -11.91 -10.92 13.27
CA VAL A 51 -10.69 -11.54 12.75
C VAL A 51 -9.62 -10.50 12.45
N ILE A 52 -9.98 -9.35 11.88
CA ILE A 52 -9.01 -8.28 11.61
C ILE A 52 -8.48 -7.67 12.91
N ALA A 53 -9.35 -7.43 13.90
CA ALA A 53 -8.92 -6.94 15.21
C ALA A 53 -7.93 -7.91 15.87
N GLU A 54 -8.21 -9.22 15.85
CA GLU A 54 -7.29 -10.25 16.37
C GLU A 54 -5.91 -10.22 15.69
N GLN A 55 -5.83 -9.86 14.41
CA GLN A 55 -4.55 -9.76 13.70
C GLN A 55 -3.83 -8.45 14.03
N ILE A 56 -4.54 -7.34 14.16
CA ILE A 56 -3.98 -6.05 14.58
C ILE A 56 -3.43 -6.18 16.01
N ASP A 57 -4.18 -6.78 16.94
CA ASP A 57 -3.75 -7.02 18.32
C ASP A 57 -2.44 -7.82 18.37
N LYS A 58 -2.25 -8.79 17.47
CA LYS A 58 -0.99 -9.55 17.37
C LYS A 58 0.17 -8.71 16.87
N ILE A 59 -0.06 -7.77 15.95
CA ILE A 59 0.98 -6.83 15.48
C ILE A 59 1.38 -5.91 16.63
N GLU A 60 0.41 -5.32 17.32
CA GLU A 60 0.67 -4.40 18.44
C GLU A 60 1.34 -5.12 19.62
N ALA A 61 1.05 -6.41 19.84
CA ALA A 61 1.73 -7.24 20.84
C ALA A 61 3.24 -7.43 20.59
N LEU A 62 3.74 -7.14 19.38
CA LEU A 62 5.17 -7.15 19.05
C LEU A 62 5.88 -5.83 19.42
N GLY A 63 5.20 -4.92 20.10
CA GLY A 63 5.75 -3.62 20.52
C GLY A 63 5.56 -2.51 19.49
N VAL A 64 4.75 -2.75 18.46
CA VAL A 64 4.41 -1.76 17.44
C VAL A 64 3.44 -0.74 18.01
N GLY A 65 3.58 0.52 17.59
CA GLY A 65 2.54 1.53 17.79
C GLY A 65 1.20 1.18 17.16
N ARG A 66 0.26 2.13 17.20
CA ARG A 66 -1.09 1.92 16.64
C ARG A 66 -1.02 1.62 15.14
N VAL A 67 -1.63 0.51 14.72
CA VAL A 67 -1.78 0.18 13.30
C VAL A 67 -2.91 1.01 12.68
N ARG A 68 -2.58 1.81 11.66
CA ARG A 68 -3.53 2.71 10.97
C ARG A 68 -3.75 2.35 9.51
N GLN A 69 -2.70 1.88 8.86
CA GLN A 69 -2.71 1.62 7.43
C GLN A 69 -3.02 0.16 7.13
N TRP A 70 -3.72 -0.08 6.02
CA TRP A 70 -3.74 -1.40 5.38
C TRP A 70 -3.54 -1.35 3.87
N SER A 71 -2.96 -2.44 3.35
CA SER A 71 -2.81 -2.70 1.91
C SER A 71 -3.44 -4.05 1.54
N GLY A 72 -3.95 -4.15 0.32
CA GLY A 72 -4.54 -5.40 -0.19
C GLY A 72 -5.77 -5.19 -1.09
N GLY A 73 -6.00 -6.17 -1.97
CA GLY A 73 -7.09 -6.20 -2.94
C GLY A 73 -8.39 -6.84 -2.43
N ASN A 74 -8.77 -6.59 -1.18
CA ASN A 74 -9.94 -7.27 -0.59
C ASN A 74 -11.21 -6.93 -1.39
N LEU A 75 -11.97 -7.95 -1.77
CA LEU A 75 -13.17 -7.83 -2.62
C LEU A 75 -14.47 -7.67 -1.82
N TYR A 76 -14.38 -7.62 -0.49
CA TYR A 76 -15.53 -7.59 0.40
C TYR A 76 -16.25 -6.23 0.37
N SER A 77 -17.56 -6.24 0.13
CA SER A 77 -18.39 -5.04 -0.04
C SER A 77 -18.52 -4.15 1.21
N HIS A 78 -18.14 -4.67 2.38
CA HIS A 78 -18.16 -3.93 3.64
C HIS A 78 -16.76 -3.68 4.20
N MET A 79 -15.71 -3.82 3.38
CA MET A 79 -14.33 -3.72 3.88
C MET A 79 -14.02 -2.36 4.55
N LEU A 80 -14.57 -1.24 4.08
CA LEU A 80 -14.34 0.06 4.74
C LEU A 80 -15.04 0.18 6.09
N GLU A 81 -16.22 -0.42 6.24
CA GLU A 81 -16.93 -0.50 7.52
C GLU A 81 -16.12 -1.33 8.54
N VAL A 82 -15.59 -2.47 8.07
CA VAL A 82 -14.72 -3.33 8.87
C VAL A 82 -13.43 -2.61 9.26
N ALA A 83 -12.77 -1.93 8.31
CA ALA A 83 -11.54 -1.19 8.56
C ALA A 83 -11.74 -0.10 9.63
N ALA A 84 -12.78 0.72 9.46
CA ALA A 84 -13.12 1.75 10.45
C ALA A 84 -13.42 1.16 11.84
N ALA A 85 -14.14 0.03 11.90
CA ALA A 85 -14.45 -0.65 13.15
C ALA A 85 -13.21 -1.26 13.85
N THR A 86 -12.10 -1.42 13.15
CA THR A 86 -10.84 -1.97 13.67
C THR A 86 -9.76 -0.90 13.86
N GLY A 87 -10.11 0.38 13.72
CA GLY A 87 -9.20 1.49 13.97
C GLY A 87 -8.25 1.82 12.82
N LEU A 88 -8.33 1.10 11.71
CA LEU A 88 -7.65 1.43 10.46
C LEU A 88 -8.31 2.68 9.86
N ASP A 89 -7.51 3.61 9.36
CA ASP A 89 -7.99 4.87 8.74
C ASP A 89 -7.24 5.26 7.46
N VAL A 90 -6.22 4.50 7.07
CA VAL A 90 -5.45 4.71 5.85
C VAL A 90 -5.46 3.44 5.01
N LYS A 91 -5.80 3.57 3.74
CA LYS A 91 -5.65 2.49 2.77
C LYS A 91 -4.64 2.90 1.72
N SER A 92 -3.59 2.11 1.52
CA SER A 92 -2.83 2.18 0.26
C SER A 92 -3.25 1.02 -0.62
N ASP A 93 -3.05 1.19 -1.92
CA ASP A 93 -3.06 0.10 -2.90
C ASP A 93 -4.37 -0.66 -3.02
N TRP A 94 -4.89 -0.75 -4.23
CA TRP A 94 -5.92 -1.72 -4.51
C TRP A 94 -5.65 -2.31 -5.88
N LYS A 95 -5.64 -3.64 -5.94
CA LYS A 95 -5.57 -4.40 -7.17
C LYS A 95 -6.64 -5.47 -7.12
N ASP A 96 -7.17 -5.83 -8.27
CA ASP A 96 -8.00 -7.01 -8.38
C ASP A 96 -7.13 -8.25 -8.08
N PRO A 97 -7.43 -9.03 -7.03
CA PRO A 97 -6.63 -10.18 -6.65
C PRO A 97 -6.66 -11.31 -7.69
N ALA A 98 -7.66 -11.34 -8.59
CA ALA A 98 -7.74 -12.33 -9.65
C ALA A 98 -6.85 -11.97 -10.85
N THR A 99 -6.84 -10.70 -11.27
CA THR A 99 -6.09 -10.25 -12.45
C THR A 99 -4.75 -9.60 -12.14
N GLN A 100 -4.50 -9.29 -10.86
CA GLN A 100 -3.34 -8.53 -10.40
C GLN A 100 -3.20 -7.17 -11.08
N SER A 101 -4.33 -6.55 -11.44
CA SER A 101 -4.36 -5.26 -12.14
C SER A 101 -5.06 -4.18 -11.31
N ILE A 102 -4.68 -2.92 -11.52
CA ILE A 102 -5.35 -1.77 -10.92
C ILE A 102 -6.35 -1.17 -11.89
N ASP A 103 -7.59 -0.97 -11.44
CA ASP A 103 -8.59 -0.25 -12.20
C ASP A 103 -8.11 1.19 -12.51
N PRO A 104 -8.20 1.66 -13.76
CA PRO A 104 -7.73 3.00 -14.15
C PRO A 104 -8.30 4.14 -13.31
N ARG A 105 -9.50 3.98 -12.70
CA ARG A 105 -10.10 4.98 -11.81
C ARG A 105 -9.29 5.21 -10.52
N LEU A 106 -8.41 4.28 -10.16
CA LEU A 106 -7.58 4.31 -8.95
C LEU A 106 -6.13 4.73 -9.22
N ARG A 107 -5.72 4.83 -10.49
CA ARG A 107 -4.38 5.29 -10.91
C ARG A 107 -4.35 6.82 -10.91
N LYS A 108 -4.16 7.39 -9.72
CA LYS A 108 -4.15 8.83 -9.44
C LYS A 108 -2.95 9.17 -8.57
N THR A 109 -2.66 10.45 -8.43
CA THR A 109 -1.64 10.94 -7.48
C THR A 109 -2.25 11.62 -6.27
N THR A 110 -3.47 12.15 -6.36
CA THR A 110 -4.11 12.83 -5.22
C THR A 110 -4.85 11.82 -4.35
N PRO A 111 -4.58 11.78 -3.03
CA PRO A 111 -5.40 11.04 -2.07
C PRO A 111 -6.87 11.46 -2.10
N TRP A 112 -7.75 10.56 -1.68
CA TRP A 112 -9.15 10.89 -1.45
C TRP A 112 -9.74 10.01 -0.36
N ARG A 113 -10.87 10.45 0.20
CA ARG A 113 -11.71 9.61 1.05
C ARG A 113 -12.73 8.84 0.21
N PRO A 114 -12.69 7.50 0.13
CA PRO A 114 -13.65 6.72 -0.67
C PRO A 114 -15.09 6.84 -0.15
N ALA A 115 -16.07 6.92 -1.06
CA ALA A 115 -17.49 6.96 -0.73
C ALA A 115 -18.10 5.59 -0.35
N GLY A 116 -17.39 4.49 -0.62
CA GLY A 116 -17.83 3.14 -0.27
C GLY A 116 -16.79 2.09 -0.63
N SER A 117 -16.93 0.86 -0.11
CA SER A 117 -16.02 -0.24 -0.44
C SER A 117 -16.15 -0.69 -1.91
N PRO A 118 -15.15 -1.37 -2.46
CA PRO A 118 -15.32 -2.16 -3.69
C PRO A 118 -16.45 -3.19 -3.52
N ASN A 119 -17.26 -3.42 -4.56
CA ASN A 119 -18.23 -4.50 -4.59
C ASN A 119 -17.74 -5.58 -5.57
N GLY A 120 -17.01 -6.57 -5.06
CA GLY A 120 -16.19 -7.41 -5.93
C GLY A 120 -15.17 -6.55 -6.66
N THR A 121 -15.07 -6.73 -7.98
CA THR A 121 -14.15 -5.97 -8.83
C THR A 121 -14.67 -4.58 -9.23
N ASP A 122 -15.91 -4.22 -8.89
CA ASP A 122 -16.41 -2.88 -9.14
C ASP A 122 -15.94 -1.89 -8.06
N VAL A 123 -15.08 -0.96 -8.48
CA VAL A 123 -14.53 0.09 -7.64
C VAL A 123 -15.20 1.46 -7.85
N ALA A 124 -16.40 1.51 -8.45
CA ALA A 124 -17.08 2.78 -8.77
C ALA A 124 -17.29 3.68 -7.55
N LEU A 125 -17.85 3.15 -6.46
CA LEU A 125 -18.03 3.90 -5.21
C LEU A 125 -16.69 4.17 -4.51
N PHE A 126 -15.77 3.22 -4.59
CA PHE A 126 -14.44 3.36 -4.01
C PHE A 126 -13.63 4.50 -4.63
N ALA A 127 -13.79 4.72 -5.94
CA ALA A 127 -13.11 5.79 -6.67
C ALA A 127 -13.76 7.18 -6.52
N GLN A 128 -14.94 7.26 -5.89
CA GLN A 128 -15.65 8.51 -5.63
C GLN A 128 -15.18 9.10 -4.29
N HIS A 129 -15.03 10.42 -4.26
CA HIS A 129 -14.64 11.13 -3.06
C HIS A 129 -15.86 11.46 -2.20
N ASP A 130 -15.83 11.06 -0.93
CA ASP A 130 -16.73 11.52 0.13
C ASP A 130 -15.95 12.35 1.15
N PRO A 131 -16.17 13.67 1.27
CA PRO A 131 -15.50 14.52 2.24
C PRO A 131 -15.63 14.05 3.71
N ASN A 132 -16.68 13.27 4.02
CA ASN A 132 -16.91 12.72 5.35
C ASN A 132 -16.52 11.23 5.45
N GLY A 133 -15.95 10.65 4.39
CA GLY A 133 -15.55 9.25 4.37
C GLY A 133 -14.53 8.97 5.46
N ALA A 134 -14.71 7.89 6.20
CA ALA A 134 -13.90 7.61 7.39
C ALA A 134 -12.41 7.36 7.06
N MET A 135 -12.11 6.86 5.86
CA MET A 135 -10.80 6.39 5.44
C MET A 135 -10.15 7.34 4.44
N VAL A 136 -8.82 7.47 4.46
CA VAL A 136 -8.05 8.10 3.38
C VAL A 136 -7.43 7.01 2.50
N PHE A 137 -7.72 7.01 1.21
CA PHE A 137 -7.04 6.19 0.23
C PHE A 137 -5.86 6.94 -0.39
N LEU A 138 -4.70 6.29 -0.36
CA LEU A 138 -3.45 6.76 -0.93
C LEU A 138 -3.21 5.98 -2.23
N PRO A 139 -3.40 6.60 -3.40
CA PRO A 139 -3.13 5.93 -4.65
C PRO A 139 -1.63 5.82 -4.90
N PRO A 140 -1.19 4.80 -5.66
CA PRO A 140 0.23 4.57 -5.91
C PRO A 140 0.89 5.54 -6.88
N GLY A 141 0.11 6.35 -7.57
CA GLY A 141 0.57 7.20 -8.67
C GLY A 141 -0.11 6.84 -9.99
N ILE A 142 0.47 7.35 -11.08
CA ILE A 142 -0.06 7.16 -12.45
C ILE A 142 0.38 5.82 -13.07
N SER A 143 1.47 5.23 -12.57
CA SER A 143 1.83 3.87 -12.94
C SER A 143 0.87 2.86 -12.33
N ASP A 144 0.78 1.70 -12.97
CA ASP A 144 0.27 0.53 -12.27
C ASP A 144 1.45 -0.11 -11.53
N PRO A 145 1.72 0.21 -10.24
CA PRO A 145 2.81 -0.42 -9.45
C PRO A 145 2.66 -1.93 -9.28
N PHE A 146 1.49 -2.50 -9.63
CA PHE A 146 1.09 -3.88 -9.32
C PHE A 146 0.69 -4.71 -10.52
N GLY A 147 0.53 -4.07 -11.68
CA GLY A 147 0.66 -4.66 -13.01
C GLY A 147 2.10 -5.10 -13.24
N SER A 148 2.68 -5.66 -12.17
CA SER A 148 3.95 -6.29 -12.00
C SER A 148 5.13 -5.37 -12.36
N VAL A 149 6.15 -5.38 -11.53
CA VAL A 149 7.47 -5.63 -12.12
C VAL A 149 7.26 -6.93 -12.90
N SER A 150 6.90 -6.83 -14.18
CA SER A 150 6.32 -7.97 -14.89
C SER A 150 7.25 -9.16 -14.82
N ASP A 151 6.69 -10.36 -14.91
CA ASP A 151 7.52 -11.53 -15.21
C ASP A 151 8.50 -11.17 -16.36
N GLU A 152 8.11 -10.25 -17.26
CA GLU A 152 8.97 -9.64 -18.28
C GLU A 152 10.08 -8.70 -17.74
N VAL A 153 9.83 -7.83 -16.75
CA VAL A 153 10.88 -7.02 -16.10
C VAL A 153 11.92 -7.94 -15.42
N TYR A 154 11.48 -8.97 -14.71
CA TYR A 154 12.41 -9.94 -14.11
C TYR A 154 13.03 -10.91 -15.12
N ALA A 155 12.34 -11.20 -16.23
CA ALA A 155 12.88 -12.00 -17.34
C ALA A 155 13.72 -11.19 -18.34
N SER A 156 13.87 -9.88 -18.11
CA SER A 156 14.77 -9.01 -18.87
C SER A 156 16.21 -9.55 -18.85
N SER A 157 16.99 -9.25 -19.89
CA SER A 157 18.42 -9.55 -19.89
C SER A 157 19.19 -8.73 -18.84
N ASP A 158 18.62 -7.62 -18.38
CA ASP A 158 19.09 -6.83 -17.23
C ASP A 158 17.89 -6.44 -16.34
N PRO A 159 17.51 -7.30 -15.38
CA PRO A 159 16.38 -7.06 -14.49
C PRO A 159 16.56 -5.82 -13.61
N ALA A 160 17.79 -5.52 -13.19
CA ALA A 160 18.06 -4.36 -12.35
C ALA A 160 17.83 -3.05 -13.13
N ALA A 161 18.31 -2.97 -14.38
CA ALA A 161 18.05 -1.81 -15.22
C ALA A 161 16.56 -1.65 -15.56
N ALA A 162 15.88 -2.76 -15.90
CA ALA A 162 14.47 -2.75 -16.25
C ALA A 162 13.58 -2.32 -15.06
N LEU A 163 13.87 -2.81 -13.85
CA LEU A 163 13.18 -2.42 -12.63
C LEU A 163 13.35 -0.92 -12.31
N LYS A 164 14.57 -0.40 -12.46
CA LYS A 164 14.82 1.03 -12.26
C LYS A 164 14.10 1.89 -13.29
N ALA A 165 14.08 1.48 -14.56
CA ALA A 165 13.34 2.19 -15.61
C ALA A 165 11.84 2.25 -15.27
N TYR A 166 11.27 1.12 -14.84
CA TYR A 166 9.88 1.04 -14.42
C TYR A 166 9.55 2.00 -13.26
N TRP A 167 10.40 2.07 -12.23
CA TRP A 167 10.21 3.04 -11.14
C TRP A 167 10.36 4.49 -11.60
N SER A 168 11.35 4.78 -12.47
CA SER A 168 11.56 6.13 -13.03
C SER A 168 10.36 6.59 -13.87
N ASP A 169 9.76 5.70 -14.66
CA ASP A 169 8.59 6.01 -15.48
C ASP A 169 7.37 6.34 -14.60
N GLY A 170 7.14 5.56 -13.55
CA GLY A 170 6.10 5.83 -12.56
C GLY A 170 6.30 7.16 -11.83
N LEU A 171 7.53 7.46 -11.43
CA LEU A 171 7.91 8.72 -10.80
C LEU A 171 7.67 9.90 -11.76
N ALA A 172 8.16 9.82 -12.99
CA ALA A 172 8.01 10.88 -13.99
C ALA A 172 6.54 11.17 -14.31
N GLY A 173 5.71 10.12 -14.48
CA GLY A 173 4.27 10.26 -14.67
C GLY A 173 3.59 10.93 -13.48
N SER A 174 3.97 10.55 -12.26
CA SER A 174 3.41 11.10 -11.03
C SER A 174 3.82 12.56 -10.80
N LEU A 175 5.07 12.93 -11.07
CA LEU A 175 5.53 14.31 -11.04
C LEU A 175 4.82 15.18 -12.09
N SER A 176 4.63 14.67 -13.30
CA SER A 176 3.88 15.37 -14.35
C SER A 176 2.42 15.61 -13.94
N SER A 177 1.78 14.62 -13.32
CA SER A 177 0.43 14.76 -12.76
C SER A 177 0.38 15.79 -11.61
N ALA A 178 1.37 15.77 -10.71
CA ALA A 178 1.45 16.72 -9.60
C ALA A 178 1.65 18.17 -10.08
N ALA A 179 2.46 18.36 -11.13
CA ALA A 179 2.70 19.68 -11.73
C ALA A 179 1.43 20.32 -12.33
N GLN A 180 0.41 19.53 -12.68
CA GLN A 180 -0.87 20.05 -13.17
C GLN A 180 -1.73 20.64 -12.05
N ASN A 181 -1.53 20.22 -10.80
CA ASN A 181 -2.32 20.67 -9.65
C ASN A 181 -1.46 20.88 -8.40
N PRO A 182 -0.46 21.77 -8.42
CA PRO A 182 0.59 21.87 -7.40
C PRO A 182 0.12 22.30 -6.00
N THR A 183 -1.17 22.62 -5.84
CA THR A 183 -1.79 22.98 -4.55
C THR A 183 -2.41 21.77 -3.84
N LEU A 184 -2.40 20.59 -4.46
CA LEU A 184 -2.88 19.35 -3.86
C LEU A 184 -1.75 18.59 -3.20
N THR A 185 -2.11 17.78 -2.19
CA THR A 185 -1.24 16.70 -1.74
C THR A 185 -1.20 15.63 -2.84
N HIS A 186 0.00 15.18 -3.18
CA HIS A 186 0.23 14.11 -4.13
C HIS A 186 1.04 12.99 -3.48
N THR A 187 0.79 11.77 -3.92
CA THR A 187 1.45 10.56 -3.46
C THR A 187 2.08 9.83 -4.63
N PHE A 188 3.22 9.22 -4.33
CA PHE A 188 3.88 8.24 -5.16
C PHE A 188 4.54 7.26 -4.22
N HIS A 189 4.28 5.98 -4.42
CA HIS A 189 4.90 4.92 -3.64
C HIS A 189 5.09 3.69 -4.50
N ILE A 190 6.15 2.94 -4.19
CA ILE A 190 6.48 1.68 -4.83
C ILE A 190 6.29 0.57 -3.81
N THR A 191 5.87 -0.61 -4.25
CA THR A 191 5.82 -1.80 -3.40
C THR A 191 7.02 -2.69 -3.69
N LEU A 192 7.67 -3.14 -2.61
CA LEU A 192 8.81 -4.03 -2.67
C LEU A 192 8.50 -5.27 -1.83
N HIS A 193 8.77 -6.46 -2.38
CA HIS A 193 8.72 -7.70 -1.62
C HIS A 193 10.16 -8.22 -1.46
N PRO A 194 10.71 -8.29 -0.23
CA PRO A 194 12.08 -8.75 -0.02
C PRO A 194 12.35 -10.15 -0.61
N GLY A 195 11.39 -11.07 -0.48
CA GLY A 195 11.52 -12.42 -1.03
C GLY A 195 11.59 -12.46 -2.56
N GLU A 196 10.86 -11.58 -3.24
CA GLU A 196 10.85 -11.47 -4.71
C GLU A 196 12.19 -10.91 -5.21
N LEU A 197 12.67 -9.82 -4.59
CA LEU A 197 13.97 -9.25 -4.91
C LEU A 197 15.10 -10.27 -4.69
N GLN A 198 15.05 -11.03 -3.58
CA GLN A 198 16.04 -12.06 -3.30
C GLN A 198 16.03 -13.20 -4.34
N GLN A 199 14.85 -13.67 -4.75
CA GLN A 199 14.71 -14.72 -5.76
C GLN A 199 15.34 -14.34 -7.11
N HIS A 200 15.31 -13.05 -7.45
CA HIS A 200 15.88 -12.52 -8.70
C HIS A 200 17.30 -11.97 -8.56
N GLY A 201 17.96 -12.15 -7.40
CA GLY A 201 19.32 -11.64 -7.18
C GLY A 201 19.41 -10.11 -7.07
N LEU A 202 18.27 -9.46 -6.81
CA LEU A 202 18.12 -8.01 -6.67
C LEU A 202 17.98 -7.57 -5.20
N GLY A 203 17.97 -8.52 -4.26
CA GLY A 203 17.80 -8.26 -2.82
C GLY A 203 19.02 -7.64 -2.13
N GLY A 204 20.10 -7.34 -2.86
CA GLY A 204 21.20 -6.54 -2.33
C GLY A 204 20.87 -5.05 -2.42
N ASP A 205 21.36 -4.27 -1.45
CA ASP A 205 21.09 -2.82 -1.29
C ASP A 205 21.31 -1.98 -2.57
N THR A 206 22.09 -2.47 -3.54
CA THR A 206 22.54 -1.69 -4.70
C THR A 206 21.46 -1.27 -5.69
N THR A 207 20.39 -2.05 -5.92
CA THR A 207 19.40 -1.70 -6.96
C THR A 207 18.51 -0.55 -6.50
N LEU A 208 17.92 -0.68 -5.31
CA LEU A 208 17.09 0.37 -4.72
C LEU A 208 17.94 1.60 -4.40
N ASP A 209 19.08 1.44 -3.73
CA ASP A 209 19.92 2.58 -3.34
C ASP A 209 20.43 3.37 -4.55
N SER A 210 20.83 2.68 -5.63
CA SER A 210 21.28 3.37 -6.84
C SER A 210 20.16 4.14 -7.53
N TRP A 211 18.91 3.66 -7.44
CA TRP A 211 17.76 4.38 -7.97
C TRP A 211 17.40 5.58 -7.08
N LEU A 212 17.31 5.38 -5.76
CA LEU A 212 17.05 6.45 -4.79
C LEU A 212 18.07 7.59 -4.94
N SER A 213 19.36 7.27 -4.96
CA SER A 213 20.44 8.25 -5.10
C SER A 213 20.39 9.03 -6.41
N ARG A 214 19.96 8.38 -7.50
CA ARG A 214 19.94 8.98 -8.84
C ARG A 214 18.68 9.83 -9.06
N ASP A 215 17.52 9.33 -8.66
CA ASP A 215 16.22 9.87 -9.06
C ASP A 215 15.47 10.59 -7.94
N ILE A 216 15.63 10.16 -6.69
CA ILE A 216 14.87 10.70 -5.56
C ILE A 216 15.68 11.75 -4.79
N ASP A 217 16.93 11.47 -4.46
CA ASP A 217 17.77 12.37 -3.67
C ASP A 217 17.87 13.79 -4.26
N PRO A 218 18.08 13.98 -5.57
CA PRO A 218 18.10 15.33 -6.16
C PRO A 218 16.77 16.08 -5.98
N LEU A 219 15.64 15.37 -6.08
CA LEU A 219 14.31 15.96 -5.91
C LEU A 219 14.05 16.31 -4.44
N PHE A 220 14.52 15.47 -3.52
CA PHE A 220 14.40 15.72 -2.08
C PHE A 220 15.23 16.94 -1.68
N VAL A 221 16.49 17.02 -2.12
CA VAL A 221 17.38 18.17 -1.88
C VAL A 221 16.80 19.46 -2.46
N ALA A 222 16.16 19.39 -3.63
CA ALA A 222 15.47 20.53 -4.23
C ALA A 222 14.14 20.91 -3.55
N GLY A 223 13.67 20.12 -2.58
CA GLY A 223 12.39 20.30 -1.90
C GLY A 223 11.16 19.94 -2.76
N ALA A 224 11.36 19.29 -3.91
CA ALA A 224 10.29 18.88 -4.81
C ALA A 224 9.50 17.67 -4.29
N VAL A 225 10.15 16.81 -3.51
CA VAL A 225 9.52 15.66 -2.85
C VAL A 225 9.89 15.60 -1.37
N ARG A 226 9.10 14.89 -0.58
CA ARG A 226 9.34 14.64 0.85
C ARG A 226 9.03 13.18 1.16
N TRP A 227 9.84 12.58 2.02
CA TRP A 227 9.55 11.27 2.60
C TRP A 227 8.43 11.38 3.64
N GLY A 228 7.58 10.36 3.70
CA GLY A 228 6.58 10.21 4.73
C GLY A 228 6.08 8.78 4.78
N THR A 229 5.70 8.33 5.97
CA THR A 229 4.93 7.09 6.11
C THR A 229 3.52 7.29 5.53
N TYR A 230 2.79 6.21 5.25
CA TYR A 230 1.43 6.31 4.73
C TYR A 230 0.52 7.11 5.68
N SER A 231 0.63 6.88 6.99
CA SER A 231 -0.09 7.68 7.99
C SER A 231 0.27 9.17 7.94
N GLN A 232 1.56 9.52 7.83
CA GLN A 232 1.99 10.93 7.73
C GLN A 232 1.46 11.60 6.45
N ILE A 233 1.44 10.87 5.34
CA ILE A 233 0.89 11.34 4.07
C ILE A 233 -0.62 11.58 4.19
N ALA A 234 -1.35 10.65 4.80
CA ALA A 234 -2.78 10.80 5.05
C ALA A 234 -3.07 12.02 5.96
N ASP A 235 -2.31 12.19 7.03
CA ASP A 235 -2.44 13.34 7.93
C ASP A 235 -2.14 14.67 7.21
N ALA A 236 -1.15 14.70 6.31
CA ALA A 236 -0.86 15.87 5.49
C ALA A 236 -2.00 16.20 4.51
N TYR A 237 -2.65 15.19 3.93
CA TYR A 237 -3.85 15.39 3.11
C TYR A 237 -5.01 15.98 3.95
N ILE A 238 -5.25 15.44 5.15
CA ILE A 238 -6.30 15.92 6.06
C ILE A 238 -6.04 17.36 6.50
N ALA A 239 -4.81 17.68 6.88
CA ALA A 239 -4.42 19.01 7.34
C ALA A 239 -4.56 20.08 6.24
N ALA A 240 -4.53 19.70 4.97
CA ALA A 240 -4.78 20.59 3.84
C ALA A 240 -6.26 20.95 3.64
N GLY A 241 -7.18 20.40 4.46
CA GLY A 241 -8.60 20.76 4.46
C GLY A 241 -9.38 20.20 3.28
N ARG A 242 -9.06 18.99 2.83
CA ARG A 242 -9.69 18.30 1.69
C ARG A 242 -10.15 16.90 2.04
#